data_AF-A0A4S4G983-F1
#
_entry.id   AF-A0A4S4G983-F1
#
_cell.length_a   1.000
_cell.length_b   1.000
_cell.length_c   1.000
_cell.angle_alpha   90.00
_cell.angle_beta   90.00
_cell.angle_gamma   90.00
#
_symmetry.space_group_name_H-M   'P 1'
#
loop_
_entity.id
_entity.type
_entity.pdbx_description
1 polymer ?
#
loop_
_entity_poly.entity_id
_entity_poly.type
_entity_poly.pdbx_seq_one_letter_code
_entity_poly.pdbx_strand_id
1 'polypeptide(L)'
;MEPISDEQKLEFANSSFPGKTVNLGNGDWWFIQAGNILGDNLHYEYWDGQVSLHIEGPNWRPLRNYLWREVSDFRVVSKEWGRQGCCWTLQTTPSSWEEIQEAFLELNRIMLPHILDFEAEQGFDKIYECEEMDVSAHKIKIDDLLHSENLHIPEYQRPYRWTTKNVEQLLQDVNIARISGKLDYLIGSVILHRYISNKNVCINDIVDGQQRITTIVLIIKALDMCVEIPPLTYGHSDSYRHIQENFKFIQEWFDFNLSGSERKDFGNYLLTNCRVVRISVKRLPEAFQLFETQNGRGKELEAYNLLKAYHIRAMADAPKKDKIECDVRWEDAALFIDMDGARKDLLRQVINEHLFRIRKWSREGYASTFSKHEIGEFKGLTLGRDNNLEYAYQNILVQQQIALSFMQSMNSGLFKVRYRFEHGDPDNISPFASINQLLVNGRPFFEYIETYVEIYKRLFLNSNSSQLYRFKDFYHEYCKYRGSRRKGDTYIRQVYKSAIILIFDRFGEKGVDSLFEAVYACLYRIRLEKQKIFLNTMCGKGESGWLFTAIQNAKNLSDFSVIKSRAEEFKRNLRVNFEVDEVKSFFKNK
;
A
#
# COMPACT_ATOMS: atom_id res chain seq x y z
N MET A 1 0.05 45.47 -33.17
CA MET A 1 0.22 44.02 -32.98
C MET A 1 0.46 43.42 -34.35
N GLU A 2 1.41 42.51 -34.51
CA GLU A 2 1.52 41.75 -35.77
C GLU A 2 0.23 40.92 -35.95
N PRO A 3 -0.26 40.74 -37.20
CA PRO A 3 -1.47 39.96 -37.44
C PRO A 3 -1.23 38.50 -37.01
N ILE A 4 -2.00 38.04 -36.02
CA ILE A 4 -1.96 36.65 -35.53
C ILE A 4 -2.51 35.75 -36.64
N SER A 5 -1.70 34.80 -37.11
CA SER A 5 -2.12 33.90 -38.19
C SER A 5 -3.17 32.90 -37.70
N ASP A 6 -4.01 32.45 -38.62
CA ASP A 6 -5.02 31.43 -38.31
C ASP A 6 -4.38 30.10 -37.90
N GLU A 7 -3.17 29.81 -38.39
CA GLU A 7 -2.38 28.63 -37.98
C GLU A 7 -1.99 28.70 -36.50
N GLN A 8 -1.56 29.87 -36.00
CA GLN A 8 -1.23 30.08 -34.59
C GLN A 8 -2.46 29.89 -33.69
N LYS A 9 -3.62 30.41 -34.11
CA LYS A 9 -4.89 30.26 -33.37
C LYS A 9 -5.31 28.80 -33.28
N LEU A 10 -5.24 28.07 -34.40
CA LEU A 10 -5.57 26.65 -34.44
C LEU A 10 -4.61 25.79 -33.63
N GLU A 11 -3.30 26.05 -33.69
CA GLU A 11 -2.29 25.34 -32.89
C GLU A 11 -2.53 25.53 -31.39
N PHE A 12 -2.80 26.76 -30.97
CA PHE A 12 -3.16 27.07 -29.58
C PHE A 12 -4.44 26.37 -29.15
N ALA A 13 -5.52 26.46 -29.95
CA ALA A 13 -6.78 25.84 -29.60
C ALA A 13 -6.68 24.31 -29.54
N ASN A 14 -5.99 23.68 -30.49
CA ASN A 14 -5.79 22.22 -30.50
C ASN A 14 -4.93 21.73 -29.33
N SER A 15 -3.93 22.52 -28.90
CA SER A 15 -3.07 22.17 -27.77
C SER A 15 -3.73 22.42 -26.40
N SER A 16 -4.48 23.51 -26.27
CA SER A 16 -5.00 23.99 -24.97
C SER A 16 -6.48 23.66 -24.75
N PHE A 17 -7.24 23.44 -25.82
CA PHE A 17 -8.68 23.14 -25.81
C PHE A 17 -9.00 21.96 -26.76
N PRO A 18 -8.40 20.77 -26.53
CA PRO A 18 -8.49 19.66 -27.46
C PRO A 18 -9.95 19.23 -27.68
N GLY A 19 -10.31 19.02 -28.95
CA GLY A 19 -11.65 18.56 -29.36
C GLY A 19 -12.75 19.63 -29.31
N LYS A 20 -12.41 20.90 -29.05
CA LYS A 20 -13.35 22.04 -29.08
C LYS A 20 -13.42 22.68 -30.46
N THR A 21 -14.61 23.05 -30.89
CA THR A 21 -14.80 23.80 -32.15
C THR A 21 -14.10 25.16 -32.06
N VAL A 22 -13.41 25.56 -33.13
CA VAL A 22 -12.77 26.87 -33.27
C VAL A 22 -13.39 27.57 -34.47
N ASN A 23 -13.80 28.83 -34.28
CA ASN A 23 -14.24 29.70 -35.37
C ASN A 23 -13.26 30.86 -35.50
N LEU A 24 -12.61 30.97 -36.66
CA LEU A 24 -11.56 31.95 -36.90
C LEU A 24 -12.08 33.34 -37.31
N GLY A 25 -13.40 33.49 -37.46
CA GLY A 25 -14.05 34.76 -37.78
C GLY A 25 -13.56 35.41 -39.08
N ASN A 26 -13.66 36.74 -39.13
CA ASN A 26 -13.22 37.56 -40.28
C ASN A 26 -11.94 38.38 -39.98
N GLY A 27 -11.14 37.97 -38.99
CA GLY A 27 -9.88 38.61 -38.61
C GLY A 27 -9.94 39.48 -37.34
N ASP A 28 -11.07 40.14 -37.08
CA ASP A 28 -11.25 41.03 -35.91
C ASP A 28 -11.72 40.30 -34.64
N TRP A 29 -12.23 39.08 -34.79
CA TRP A 29 -12.64 38.20 -33.69
C TRP A 29 -12.41 36.74 -34.04
N TRP A 30 -12.33 35.89 -33.02
CA TRP A 30 -12.36 34.44 -33.14
C TRP A 30 -12.78 33.82 -31.81
N PHE A 31 -13.33 32.60 -31.83
CA PHE A 31 -13.74 31.91 -30.61
C PHE A 31 -13.32 30.46 -30.54
N ILE A 32 -13.26 29.94 -29.31
CA ILE A 32 -13.12 28.53 -28.97
C ILE A 32 -14.33 28.11 -28.14
N GLN A 33 -14.97 27.00 -28.51
CA GLN A 33 -16.07 26.42 -27.74
C GLN A 33 -15.66 26.14 -26.28
N ALA A 34 -16.46 26.62 -25.33
CA ALA A 34 -16.18 26.56 -23.89
C ALA A 34 -16.81 25.33 -23.20
N GLY A 35 -17.95 24.84 -23.71
CA GLY A 35 -18.67 23.69 -23.14
C GLY A 35 -19.48 22.92 -24.19
N ASN A 36 -20.04 21.78 -23.80
CA ASN A 36 -20.80 20.88 -24.67
C ASN A 36 -22.30 21.21 -24.71
N ILE A 37 -22.89 21.79 -23.65
CA ILE A 37 -24.34 21.94 -23.49
C ILE A 37 -25.05 22.81 -24.53
N LEU A 38 -24.35 23.81 -25.07
CA LEU A 38 -24.90 24.72 -26.09
C LEU A 38 -24.09 24.70 -27.39
N GLY A 39 -23.17 23.72 -27.53
CA GLY A 39 -22.25 23.63 -28.66
C GLY A 39 -21.48 24.93 -28.85
N ASP A 40 -21.34 25.35 -30.12
CA ASP A 40 -20.69 26.59 -30.51
C ASP A 40 -21.34 27.85 -29.95
N ASN A 41 -22.55 27.78 -29.40
CA ASN A 41 -23.19 28.93 -28.77
C ASN A 41 -22.69 29.19 -27.33
N LEU A 42 -21.80 28.36 -26.79
CA LEU A 42 -21.10 28.62 -25.54
C LEU A 42 -19.61 28.61 -25.83
N HIS A 43 -18.99 29.78 -25.89
CA HIS A 43 -17.63 29.93 -26.37
C HIS A 43 -16.87 31.06 -25.68
N TYR A 44 -15.54 30.92 -25.62
CA TYR A 44 -14.62 32.00 -25.29
C TYR A 44 -14.28 32.73 -26.58
N GLU A 45 -14.54 34.03 -26.63
CA GLU A 45 -14.28 34.90 -27.78
C GLU A 45 -13.18 35.90 -27.45
N TYR A 46 -12.28 36.14 -28.40
CA TYR A 46 -11.42 37.31 -28.40
C TYR A 46 -11.93 38.33 -29.40
N TRP A 47 -12.22 39.54 -28.94
CA TRP A 47 -12.64 40.67 -29.76
C TRP A 47 -12.20 41.98 -29.11
N ASP A 48 -11.71 42.93 -29.93
CA ASP A 48 -11.31 44.29 -29.51
C ASP A 48 -10.40 44.35 -28.25
N GLY A 49 -9.39 43.47 -28.19
CA GLY A 49 -8.42 43.46 -27.09
C GLY A 49 -8.96 42.90 -25.77
N GLN A 50 -10.05 42.13 -25.81
CA GLN A 50 -10.67 41.50 -24.65
C GLN A 50 -10.96 40.02 -24.92
N VAL A 51 -10.87 39.18 -23.88
CA VAL A 51 -11.35 37.79 -23.93
C VAL A 51 -12.59 37.66 -23.05
N SER A 52 -13.67 37.13 -23.61
CA SER A 52 -14.97 37.02 -22.94
C SER A 52 -15.63 35.67 -23.18
N LEU A 53 -16.42 35.18 -22.22
CA LEU A 53 -17.30 34.04 -22.41
C LEU A 53 -18.64 34.57 -22.92
N HIS A 54 -19.12 34.01 -24.02
CA HIS A 54 -20.40 34.34 -24.64
C HIS A 54 -21.35 33.16 -24.58
N ILE A 55 -22.62 33.46 -24.30
CA ILE A 55 -23.74 32.52 -24.40
C ILE A 55 -24.73 33.02 -25.44
N GLU A 56 -24.76 32.36 -26.57
CA GLU A 56 -25.59 32.65 -27.73
C GLU A 56 -26.66 31.55 -27.89
N GLY A 57 -27.53 31.65 -28.89
CA GLY A 57 -28.49 30.58 -29.19
C GLY A 57 -29.71 30.46 -28.24
N PRO A 58 -30.55 29.42 -28.40
CA PRO A 58 -31.74 29.18 -27.58
C PRO A 58 -31.40 28.52 -26.23
N ASN A 59 -32.32 28.55 -25.26
CA ASN A 59 -32.17 27.88 -23.94
C ASN A 59 -30.99 28.34 -23.06
N TRP A 60 -30.47 29.55 -23.29
CA TRP A 60 -29.35 30.13 -22.52
C TRP A 60 -29.69 30.51 -21.06
N ARG A 61 -30.98 30.75 -20.73
CA ARG A 61 -31.40 31.31 -19.43
C ARG A 61 -30.96 30.48 -18.21
N PRO A 62 -31.08 29.14 -18.21
CA PRO A 62 -30.64 28.31 -17.08
C PRO A 62 -29.14 28.44 -16.78
N LEU A 63 -28.29 28.26 -17.79
CA LEU A 63 -26.84 28.40 -17.65
C LEU A 63 -26.45 29.82 -17.23
N ARG A 64 -27.04 30.85 -17.86
CA ARG A 64 -26.78 32.24 -17.47
C ARG A 64 -27.12 32.50 -16.00
N ASN A 65 -28.31 32.08 -15.55
CA ASN A 65 -28.75 32.28 -14.17
C ASN A 65 -27.84 31.56 -13.17
N TYR A 66 -27.37 30.36 -13.52
CA TYR A 66 -26.40 29.62 -12.73
C TYR A 66 -25.09 30.39 -12.61
N LEU A 67 -24.50 30.81 -13.74
CA LEU A 67 -23.23 31.54 -13.74
C LEU A 67 -23.34 32.89 -13.00
N TRP A 68 -24.46 33.60 -13.09
CA TRP A 68 -24.70 34.82 -12.30
C TRP A 68 -24.71 34.58 -10.79
N ARG A 69 -25.12 33.38 -10.36
CA ARG A 69 -25.22 33.03 -8.94
C ARG A 69 -23.91 32.49 -8.39
N GLU A 70 -23.21 31.68 -9.18
CA GLU A 70 -22.06 30.90 -8.71
C GLU A 70 -20.69 31.51 -9.04
N VAL A 71 -20.58 32.32 -10.11
CA VAL A 71 -19.31 32.94 -10.50
C VAL A 71 -19.14 34.26 -9.74
N SER A 72 -18.24 34.28 -8.75
CA SER A 72 -17.94 35.46 -7.94
C SER A 72 -16.48 35.91 -8.04
N ASP A 73 -15.78 35.60 -9.13
CA ASP A 73 -14.36 35.96 -9.32
C ASP A 73 -14.21 37.44 -9.72
N PHE A 74 -13.41 38.19 -8.96
CA PHE A 74 -13.22 39.64 -9.19
C PHE A 74 -12.53 39.97 -10.53
N ARG A 75 -11.86 39.00 -11.17
CA ARG A 75 -11.15 39.18 -12.44
C ARG A 75 -12.08 39.18 -13.64
N VAL A 76 -13.31 38.71 -13.47
CA VAL A 76 -14.31 38.58 -14.54
C VAL A 76 -15.51 39.46 -14.22
N VAL A 77 -15.97 40.25 -15.18
CA VAL A 77 -17.12 41.14 -15.04
C VAL A 77 -18.20 40.71 -15.99
N SER A 78 -19.42 40.52 -15.48
CA SER A 78 -20.60 40.35 -16.33
C SER A 78 -20.93 41.68 -17.00
N LYS A 79 -20.82 41.76 -18.33
CA LYS A 79 -21.25 42.95 -19.09
C LYS A 79 -22.65 42.70 -19.67
N GLU A 80 -23.46 43.76 -19.77
CA GLU A 80 -24.68 43.73 -20.57
C GLU A 80 -24.31 43.77 -22.06
N TRP A 81 -24.07 42.60 -22.64
CA TRP A 81 -23.90 42.45 -24.09
C TRP A 81 -25.12 41.75 -24.68
N GLY A 82 -25.75 42.37 -25.68
CA GLY A 82 -26.95 41.85 -26.33
C GLY A 82 -28.14 41.61 -25.39
N ARG A 83 -28.74 40.41 -25.44
CA ARG A 83 -29.88 40.02 -24.59
C ARG A 83 -29.42 39.82 -23.13
N GLN A 84 -29.57 40.85 -22.29
CA GLN A 84 -29.50 40.83 -20.81
C GLN A 84 -28.56 39.78 -20.17
N GLY A 85 -27.26 40.08 -20.15
CA GLY A 85 -26.29 39.51 -19.19
C GLY A 85 -25.66 38.17 -19.55
N CYS A 86 -25.47 37.87 -20.84
CA CYS A 86 -24.87 36.62 -21.35
C CYS A 86 -23.37 36.69 -21.67
N CYS A 87 -22.66 37.70 -21.15
CA CYS A 87 -21.25 37.93 -21.43
C CYS A 87 -20.46 38.12 -20.14
N TRP A 88 -19.35 37.39 -20.00
CA TRP A 88 -18.39 37.48 -18.90
C TRP A 88 -17.03 37.84 -19.44
N THR A 89 -16.59 39.07 -19.21
CA THR A 89 -15.34 39.60 -19.77
C THR A 89 -14.24 39.61 -18.72
N LEU A 90 -13.07 39.08 -19.08
CA LEU A 90 -11.87 39.19 -18.25
C LEU A 90 -11.41 40.65 -18.22
N GLN A 91 -11.08 41.18 -17.04
CA GLN A 91 -10.71 42.60 -16.88
C GLN A 91 -9.35 42.96 -17.52
N THR A 92 -8.54 41.97 -17.88
CA THR A 92 -7.24 42.20 -18.52
C THR A 92 -7.42 42.58 -19.99
N THR A 93 -6.60 43.51 -20.47
CA THR A 93 -6.51 43.93 -21.87
C THR A 93 -5.21 43.36 -22.46
N PRO A 94 -5.20 42.10 -22.94
CA PRO A 94 -3.99 41.50 -23.48
C PRO A 94 -3.49 42.27 -24.72
N SER A 95 -2.17 42.46 -24.77
CA SER A 95 -1.46 43.30 -25.74
C SER A 95 -0.39 42.56 -26.55
N SER A 96 -0.12 41.30 -26.21
CA SER A 96 0.69 40.35 -26.99
C SER A 96 -0.07 39.04 -27.26
N TRP A 97 0.44 38.21 -28.17
CA TRP A 97 -0.16 36.90 -28.46
C TRP A 97 -0.13 35.97 -27.24
N GLU A 98 0.97 35.95 -26.50
CA GLU A 98 1.12 35.16 -25.27
C GLU A 98 0.12 35.62 -24.20
N GLU A 99 -0.11 36.92 -24.07
CA GLU A 99 -1.12 37.47 -23.15
C GLU A 99 -2.54 37.09 -23.57
N ILE A 100 -2.82 37.01 -24.88
CA ILE A 100 -4.13 36.53 -25.38
C ILE A 100 -4.30 35.05 -25.01
N GLN A 101 -3.30 34.21 -25.25
CA GLN A 101 -3.33 32.79 -24.89
C GLN A 101 -3.58 32.60 -23.39
N GLU A 102 -2.85 33.32 -22.54
CA GLU A 102 -3.04 33.26 -21.09
C GLU A 102 -4.42 33.79 -20.68
N ALA A 103 -4.96 34.82 -21.34
CA ALA A 103 -6.31 35.31 -21.08
C ALA A 103 -7.40 34.27 -21.40
N PHE A 104 -7.26 33.50 -22.48
CA PHE A 104 -8.14 32.35 -22.77
C PHE A 104 -8.03 31.27 -21.70
N LEU A 105 -6.81 30.89 -21.32
CA LEU A 105 -6.57 29.88 -20.31
C LEU A 105 -7.11 30.31 -18.95
N GLU A 106 -6.91 31.58 -18.58
CA GLU A 106 -7.36 32.15 -17.32
C GLU A 106 -8.89 32.21 -17.24
N LEU A 107 -9.53 32.71 -18.29
CA LEU A 107 -11.00 32.72 -18.34
C LEU A 107 -11.55 31.28 -18.31
N ASN A 108 -10.88 30.34 -18.95
CA ASN A 108 -11.25 28.93 -18.90
C ASN A 108 -11.07 28.32 -17.49
N ARG A 109 -9.98 28.62 -16.78
CA ARG A 109 -9.77 28.19 -15.38
C ARG A 109 -10.89 28.69 -14.46
N ILE A 110 -11.39 29.90 -14.71
CA ILE A 110 -12.47 30.50 -13.93
C ILE A 110 -13.83 29.90 -14.31
N MET A 111 -14.16 29.83 -15.60
CA MET A 111 -15.52 29.52 -16.05
C MET A 111 -15.80 28.02 -16.23
N LEU A 112 -14.80 27.22 -16.64
CA LEU A 112 -14.99 25.81 -16.99
C LEU A 112 -15.54 24.96 -15.85
N PRO A 113 -15.07 25.08 -14.58
CA PRO A 113 -15.65 24.30 -13.48
C PRO A 113 -17.15 24.51 -13.34
N HIS A 114 -17.60 25.77 -13.45
CA HIS A 114 -19.02 26.11 -13.37
C HIS A 114 -19.82 25.59 -14.58
N ILE A 115 -19.25 25.68 -15.79
CA ILE A 115 -19.88 25.13 -17.00
C ILE A 115 -20.06 23.60 -16.86
N LEU A 116 -19.03 22.90 -16.40
CA LEU A 116 -19.06 21.44 -16.24
C LEU A 116 -20.00 20.98 -15.11
N ASP A 117 -20.06 21.72 -14.00
CA ASP A 117 -21.00 21.43 -12.91
C ASP A 117 -22.45 21.57 -13.40
N PHE A 118 -22.74 22.64 -14.15
CA PHE A 118 -24.04 22.82 -14.77
C PHE A 118 -24.35 21.72 -15.79
N GLU A 119 -23.38 21.34 -16.62
CA GLU A 119 -23.51 20.23 -17.58
C GLU A 119 -23.85 18.89 -16.91
N ALA A 120 -23.19 18.58 -15.79
CA ALA A 120 -23.44 17.39 -15.02
C ALA A 120 -24.86 17.36 -14.43
N GLU A 121 -25.36 18.51 -13.94
CA GLU A 121 -26.76 18.62 -13.46
C GLU A 121 -27.79 18.39 -14.58
N GLN A 122 -27.44 18.70 -15.84
CA GLN A 122 -28.30 18.50 -17.01
C GLN A 122 -28.13 17.11 -17.67
N GLY A 123 -27.33 16.22 -17.08
CA GLY A 123 -27.14 14.85 -17.57
C GLY A 123 -26.22 14.74 -18.79
N PHE A 124 -25.32 15.71 -19.01
CA PHE A 124 -24.23 15.53 -19.98
C PHE A 124 -23.18 14.58 -19.40
N ASP A 125 -23.13 13.36 -19.93
CA ASP A 125 -22.12 12.36 -19.57
C ASP A 125 -20.71 12.83 -19.95
N LYS A 126 -19.72 12.54 -19.08
CA LYS A 126 -18.31 12.85 -19.28
C LYS A 126 -17.74 12.10 -20.50
N ILE A 127 -17.80 12.69 -21.69
CA ILE A 127 -16.88 12.38 -22.79
C ILE A 127 -15.82 13.47 -22.83
N TYR A 128 -14.87 13.39 -21.91
CA TYR A 128 -13.53 13.94 -22.13
C TYR A 128 -12.58 12.75 -22.13
N GLU A 129 -12.59 11.99 -23.22
CA GLU A 129 -11.44 11.17 -23.59
C GLU A 129 -10.33 12.13 -24.03
N CYS A 130 -9.56 12.64 -23.08
CA CYS A 130 -8.19 13.02 -23.41
C CYS A 130 -7.42 11.72 -23.64
N GLU A 131 -6.95 11.52 -24.86
CA GLU A 131 -5.98 10.50 -25.30
C GLU A 131 -4.61 10.60 -24.58
N GLU A 132 -4.58 10.83 -23.27
CA GLU A 132 -3.38 10.55 -22.47
C GLU A 132 -3.28 9.04 -22.28
N MET A 133 -2.16 8.45 -22.71
CA MET A 133 -1.78 7.07 -22.42
C MET A 133 -2.08 6.71 -20.95
N ASP A 134 -2.64 5.52 -20.70
CA ASP A 134 -2.96 5.02 -19.35
C ASP A 134 -1.77 5.07 -18.37
N VAL A 135 -0.56 5.02 -18.91
CA VAL A 135 0.71 5.12 -18.21
C VAL A 135 1.63 6.06 -19.00
N SER A 136 2.19 7.08 -18.34
CA SER A 136 3.23 7.95 -18.90
C SER A 136 4.47 7.96 -18.01
N ALA A 137 5.66 8.10 -18.60
CA ALA A 137 6.93 8.10 -17.87
C ALA A 137 7.87 9.17 -18.40
N HIS A 138 8.28 10.10 -17.54
CA HIS A 138 9.11 11.25 -17.92
C HIS A 138 10.25 11.48 -16.93
N LYS A 139 11.42 11.88 -17.44
CA LYS A 139 12.55 12.32 -16.60
C LYS A 139 12.38 13.81 -16.28
N ILE A 140 12.00 14.13 -15.05
CA ILE A 140 11.73 15.51 -14.61
C ILE A 140 12.73 15.98 -13.56
N LYS A 141 12.87 17.31 -13.40
CA LYS A 141 13.69 17.87 -12.31
C LYS A 141 13.02 17.67 -10.96
N ILE A 142 13.83 17.71 -9.90
CA ILE A 142 13.29 17.72 -8.55
C ILE A 142 12.41 18.95 -8.34
N ASP A 143 12.81 20.10 -8.88
CA ASP A 143 12.01 21.32 -8.84
C ASP A 143 10.61 21.12 -9.46
N ASP A 144 10.54 20.57 -10.68
CA ASP A 144 9.28 20.26 -11.36
C ASP A 144 8.43 19.22 -10.59
N LEU A 145 9.08 18.26 -9.92
CA LEU A 145 8.39 17.28 -9.09
C LEU A 145 7.71 17.94 -7.89
N LEU A 146 8.38 18.87 -7.21
CA LEU A 146 7.85 19.53 -6.01
C LEU A 146 6.72 20.49 -6.35
N HIS A 147 6.77 21.13 -7.52
CA HIS A 147 5.68 21.94 -8.08
C HIS A 147 4.60 21.10 -8.78
N SER A 148 4.70 19.77 -8.77
CA SER A 148 3.63 18.93 -9.33
C SER A 148 2.35 19.11 -8.51
N GLU A 149 1.23 19.36 -9.20
CA GLU A 149 -0.06 19.64 -8.58
C GLU A 149 -0.46 18.57 -7.55
N ASN A 150 -0.85 19.01 -6.35
CA ASN A 150 -1.54 18.21 -5.33
C ASN A 150 -0.92 16.83 -5.05
N LEU A 151 0.40 16.79 -4.84
CA LEU A 151 1.06 15.59 -4.32
C LEU A 151 0.47 15.19 -2.97
N HIS A 152 -0.05 13.98 -2.91
CA HIS A 152 -0.74 13.46 -1.73
C HIS A 152 -0.12 12.14 -1.27
N ILE A 153 -0.03 11.95 0.05
CA ILE A 153 0.39 10.69 0.66
C ILE A 153 -0.89 9.91 1.03
N PRO A 154 -1.26 8.89 0.25
CA PRO A 154 -2.47 8.12 0.50
C PRO A 154 -2.35 7.21 1.73
N GLU A 155 -3.49 6.84 2.31
CA GLU A 155 -3.56 6.10 3.59
C GLU A 155 -2.95 4.69 3.54
N TYR A 156 -2.83 4.09 2.35
CA TYR A 156 -2.19 2.78 2.18
C TYR A 156 -0.66 2.84 2.17
N GLN A 157 -0.07 4.04 2.18
CA GLN A 157 1.37 4.18 2.28
C GLN A 157 1.86 3.95 3.70
N ARG A 158 3.04 3.34 3.79
CA ARG A 158 3.71 3.15 5.08
C ARG A 158 4.22 4.48 5.67
N PRO A 159 4.40 4.56 6.99
CA PRO A 159 5.03 5.71 7.65
C PRO A 159 6.41 6.05 7.08
N TYR A 160 6.88 7.29 7.26
CA TYR A 160 8.27 7.66 6.98
C TYR A 160 9.21 6.91 7.94
N ARG A 161 10.15 6.13 7.37
CA ARG A 161 10.96 5.11 8.07
C ARG A 161 12.42 5.09 7.62
N TRP A 162 12.83 6.01 6.74
CA TRP A 162 14.26 6.15 6.44
C TRP A 162 15.02 6.46 7.73
N THR A 163 16.13 5.76 7.92
CA THR A 163 17.06 6.00 9.05
C THR A 163 18.10 7.03 8.64
N THR A 164 18.83 7.59 9.61
CA THR A 164 19.97 8.49 9.35
C THR A 164 20.96 7.92 8.34
N LYS A 165 21.20 6.60 8.34
CA LYS A 165 22.04 5.92 7.33
C LYS A 165 21.50 6.06 5.90
N ASN A 166 20.18 6.01 5.71
CA ASN A 166 19.58 6.17 4.38
C ASN A 166 19.68 7.63 3.91
N VAL A 167 19.50 8.56 4.85
CA VAL A 167 19.59 10.00 4.58
C VAL A 167 21.02 10.39 4.26
N GLU A 168 22.00 9.90 5.03
CA GLU A 168 23.43 10.10 4.80
C GLU A 168 23.84 9.62 3.42
N GLN A 169 23.40 8.42 3.01
CA GLN A 169 23.68 7.90 1.68
C GLN A 169 23.17 8.85 0.60
N LEU A 170 21.92 9.35 0.71
CA LEU A 170 21.37 10.29 -0.27
C LEU A 170 22.17 11.61 -0.30
N LEU A 171 22.53 12.16 0.86
CA LEU A 171 23.31 13.39 0.96
C LEU A 171 24.69 13.24 0.31
N GLN A 172 25.39 12.15 0.62
CA GLN A 172 26.69 11.83 0.05
C GLN A 172 26.62 11.62 -1.46
N ASP A 173 25.63 10.86 -1.93
CA ASP A 173 25.43 10.57 -3.35
C ASP A 173 25.21 11.85 -4.17
N VAL A 174 24.34 12.75 -3.69
CA VAL A 174 24.09 14.05 -4.33
C VAL A 174 25.34 14.94 -4.26
N ASN A 175 26.05 14.97 -3.13
CA ASN A 175 27.26 15.79 -2.99
C ASN A 175 28.37 15.32 -3.94
N ILE A 176 28.59 14.01 -4.05
CA ILE A 176 29.56 13.42 -4.98
C ILE A 176 29.17 13.77 -6.42
N ALA A 177 27.90 13.64 -6.78
CA ALA A 177 27.42 13.97 -8.12
C ALA A 177 27.61 15.47 -8.46
N ARG A 178 27.36 16.35 -7.49
CA ARG A 178 27.60 17.79 -7.58
C ARG A 178 29.07 18.11 -7.82
N ILE A 179 29.97 17.58 -6.98
CA ILE A 179 31.41 17.79 -7.10
C ILE A 179 31.94 17.24 -8.43
N SER A 180 31.37 16.14 -8.91
CA SER A 180 31.71 15.53 -10.20
C SER A 180 31.11 16.26 -11.41
N GLY A 181 30.30 17.32 -11.21
CA GLY A 181 29.70 18.10 -12.29
C GLY A 181 28.67 17.35 -13.14
N LYS A 182 27.97 16.35 -12.60
CA LYS A 182 26.98 15.57 -13.36
C LYS A 182 25.72 16.41 -13.63
N LEU A 183 25.43 16.75 -14.88
CA LEU A 183 24.33 17.66 -15.21
C LEU A 183 22.91 17.06 -15.08
N ASP A 184 22.81 15.72 -14.96
CA ASP A 184 21.56 15.00 -15.19
C ASP A 184 21.40 13.78 -14.26
N TYR A 185 21.76 13.97 -12.99
CA TYR A 185 21.92 12.91 -12.00
C TYR A 185 20.57 12.30 -11.58
N LEU A 186 20.39 11.01 -11.82
CA LEU A 186 19.14 10.32 -11.52
C LEU A 186 19.13 9.81 -10.08
N ILE A 187 18.24 10.35 -9.24
CA ILE A 187 18.09 9.94 -7.83
C ILE A 187 17.11 8.75 -7.69
N GLY A 188 16.29 8.48 -8.71
CA GLY A 188 15.43 7.29 -8.79
C GLY A 188 14.13 7.52 -9.55
N SER A 189 13.11 6.72 -9.25
CA SER A 189 11.76 6.81 -9.81
C SER A 189 10.73 7.23 -8.74
N VAL A 190 9.62 7.80 -9.22
CA VAL A 190 8.41 8.11 -8.44
C VAL A 190 7.22 7.60 -9.24
N ILE A 191 6.32 6.85 -8.60
CA ILE A 191 5.07 6.39 -9.23
C ILE A 191 3.93 7.20 -8.62
N LEU A 192 3.17 7.88 -9.46
CA LEU A 192 2.01 8.70 -9.09
C LEU A 192 0.74 8.10 -9.70
N HIS A 193 -0.28 7.94 -8.86
CA HIS A 193 -1.63 7.66 -9.31
C HIS A 193 -2.39 8.97 -9.46
N ARG A 194 -2.69 9.35 -10.71
CA ARG A 194 -3.35 10.62 -11.05
C ARG A 194 -4.85 10.38 -11.21
N TYR A 195 -5.66 11.06 -10.42
CA TYR A 195 -7.12 11.00 -10.52
C TYR A 195 -7.75 12.34 -10.16
N ILE A 196 -8.98 12.55 -10.62
CA ILE A 196 -9.78 13.72 -10.27
C ILE A 196 -10.62 13.36 -9.04
N SER A 197 -10.47 14.11 -7.96
CA SER A 197 -11.28 13.94 -6.75
C SER A 197 -12.74 14.36 -6.98
N ASN A 198 -13.62 13.99 -6.06
CA ASN A 198 -15.03 14.40 -6.08
C ASN A 198 -15.25 15.93 -6.07
N LYS A 199 -14.21 16.71 -5.75
CA LYS A 199 -14.22 18.18 -5.78
C LYS A 199 -13.62 18.76 -7.07
N ASN A 200 -13.51 17.95 -8.13
CA ASN A 200 -12.88 18.29 -9.41
C ASN A 200 -11.41 18.75 -9.31
N VAL A 201 -10.71 18.41 -8.22
CA VAL A 201 -9.28 18.67 -8.04
C VAL A 201 -8.47 17.46 -8.52
N CYS A 202 -7.50 17.67 -9.40
CA CYS A 202 -6.52 16.67 -9.81
C CYS A 202 -5.61 16.34 -8.62
N ILE A 203 -5.57 15.09 -8.18
CA ILE A 203 -4.73 14.58 -7.09
C ILE A 203 -3.68 13.64 -7.66
N ASN A 204 -2.44 13.77 -7.18
CA ASN A 204 -1.35 12.86 -7.48
C ASN A 204 -0.98 12.05 -6.22
N ASP A 205 -1.58 10.87 -6.07
CA ASP A 205 -1.28 9.95 -4.98
C ASP A 205 0.10 9.33 -5.18
N ILE A 206 0.98 9.48 -4.19
CA ILE A 206 2.31 8.87 -4.22
C ILE A 206 2.18 7.37 -3.96
N VAL A 207 2.41 6.56 -4.99
CA VAL A 207 2.43 5.07 -4.92
C VAL A 207 3.84 4.55 -4.65
N ASP A 208 4.87 5.22 -5.18
CA ASP A 208 6.27 4.96 -4.86
C ASP A 208 7.08 6.24 -4.72
N GLY A 209 8.12 6.21 -3.91
CA GLY A 209 9.06 7.33 -3.74
C GLY A 209 8.78 8.26 -2.56
N GLN A 210 7.75 8.01 -1.75
CA GLN A 210 7.40 8.84 -0.59
C GLN A 210 8.58 9.13 0.34
N GLN A 211 9.37 8.10 0.68
CA GLN A 211 10.50 8.23 1.62
C GLN A 211 11.56 9.19 1.07
N ARG A 212 11.81 9.11 -0.24
CA ARG A 212 12.77 9.97 -0.95
C ARG A 212 12.25 11.40 -1.04
N ILE A 213 11.00 11.59 -1.47
CA ILE A 213 10.35 12.91 -1.57
C ILE A 213 10.35 13.61 -0.21
N THR A 214 9.94 12.90 0.85
CA THR A 214 9.96 13.42 2.22
C THR A 214 11.35 13.90 2.59
N THR A 215 12.39 13.09 2.35
CA THR A 215 13.78 13.45 2.69
C THR A 215 14.28 14.64 1.87
N ILE A 216 13.94 14.73 0.59
CA ILE A 216 14.26 15.89 -0.27
C ILE A 216 13.62 17.16 0.29
N VAL A 217 12.35 17.10 0.71
CA VAL A 217 11.66 18.22 1.37
C VAL A 217 12.38 18.64 2.66
N LEU A 218 12.84 17.67 3.47
CA LEU A 218 13.61 17.97 4.68
C LEU A 218 14.95 18.65 4.36
N ILE A 219 15.63 18.22 3.30
CA ILE A 219 16.89 18.83 2.83
C ILE A 219 16.65 20.28 2.40
N ILE A 220 15.61 20.53 1.60
CA ILE A 220 15.25 21.87 1.12
C ILE A 220 14.93 22.80 2.31
N LYS A 221 14.18 22.30 3.30
CA LYS A 221 13.92 23.04 4.55
C LYS A 221 15.19 23.30 5.36
N ALA A 222 16.10 22.33 5.47
CA ALA A 222 17.33 22.49 6.25
C ALA A 222 18.30 23.50 5.59
N LEU A 223 18.21 23.67 4.27
CA LEU A 223 18.98 24.63 3.50
C LEU A 223 18.29 26.00 3.35
N ASP A 224 17.09 26.17 3.90
CA ASP A 224 16.27 27.39 3.80
C ASP A 224 16.07 27.87 2.34
N MET A 225 15.82 26.91 1.45
CA MET A 225 15.62 27.20 0.03
C MET A 225 14.21 27.79 -0.20
N CYS A 226 14.14 28.88 -0.96
CA CYS A 226 12.88 29.53 -1.33
C CYS A 226 12.19 28.77 -2.48
N VAL A 227 11.57 27.63 -2.14
CA VAL A 227 10.83 26.77 -3.07
C VAL A 227 9.49 26.41 -2.45
N GLU A 228 8.43 26.36 -3.25
CA GLU A 228 7.13 25.91 -2.77
C GLU A 228 7.18 24.41 -2.42
N ILE A 229 6.84 24.10 -1.18
CA ILE A 229 6.89 22.73 -0.66
C ILE A 229 5.50 22.11 -0.76
N PRO A 230 5.36 20.92 -1.35
CA PRO A 230 4.06 20.25 -1.42
C PRO A 230 3.51 20.00 0.00
N PRO A 231 2.20 20.19 0.23
CA PRO A 231 1.57 20.04 1.55
C PRO A 231 1.42 18.56 1.94
N LEU A 232 2.54 17.88 2.19
CA LEU A 232 2.56 16.46 2.54
C LEU A 232 2.05 16.25 3.97
N THR A 233 0.93 15.54 4.10
CA THR A 233 0.34 15.18 5.39
C THR A 233 0.70 13.76 5.80
N TYR A 234 1.17 13.58 7.04
CA TYR A 234 1.54 12.27 7.58
C TYR A 234 0.53 11.82 8.64
N GLY A 235 -0.01 10.62 8.50
CA GLY A 235 -1.04 10.10 9.42
C GLY A 235 -0.51 9.36 10.66
N HIS A 236 0.80 9.08 10.73
CA HIS A 236 1.36 8.13 11.71
C HIS A 236 2.46 8.75 12.57
N SER A 237 2.42 8.52 13.89
CA SER A 237 3.35 9.04 14.91
C SER A 237 4.82 8.78 14.57
N ASP A 238 5.15 7.55 14.13
CA ASP A 238 6.50 7.20 13.68
C ASP A 238 7.05 8.08 12.55
N SER A 239 6.20 8.58 11.65
CA SER A 239 6.67 9.49 10.60
C SER A 239 7.23 10.76 11.22
N TYR A 240 6.51 11.35 12.19
CA TYR A 240 6.95 12.55 12.87
C TYR A 240 8.27 12.36 13.62
N ARG A 241 8.44 11.22 14.30
CA ARG A 241 9.69 10.88 15.00
C ARG A 241 10.87 10.81 14.04
N HIS A 242 10.75 10.05 12.94
CA HIS A 242 11.82 9.92 11.96
C HIS A 242 12.06 11.23 11.20
N ILE A 243 11.02 12.01 10.93
CA ILE A 243 11.14 13.35 10.32
C ILE A 243 11.99 14.25 11.22
N GLN A 244 11.70 14.30 12.52
CA GLN A 244 12.46 15.11 13.48
C GLN A 244 13.92 14.65 13.60
N GLU A 245 14.13 13.34 13.75
CA GLU A 245 15.47 12.74 13.86
C GLU A 245 16.31 13.03 12.61
N ASN A 246 15.74 12.79 11.42
CA ASN A 246 16.44 12.99 10.17
C ASN A 246 16.63 14.47 9.83
N PHE A 247 15.68 15.34 10.16
CA PHE A 247 15.85 16.78 9.96
C PHE A 247 17.04 17.30 10.77
N LYS A 248 17.14 16.91 12.04
CA LYS A 248 18.29 17.25 12.90
C LYS A 248 19.60 16.71 12.31
N PHE A 249 19.60 15.43 11.89
CA PHE A 249 20.77 14.81 11.27
C PHE A 249 21.20 15.53 9.98
N ILE A 250 20.27 15.96 9.13
CA ILE A 250 20.56 16.71 7.90
C ILE A 250 21.24 18.05 8.24
N GLN A 251 20.74 18.77 9.25
CA GLN A 251 21.35 20.03 9.68
C GLN A 251 22.79 19.81 10.17
N GLU A 252 22.99 18.83 11.07
CA GLU A 252 24.31 18.45 11.56
C GLU A 252 25.24 18.06 10.40
N TRP A 253 24.75 17.25 9.45
CA TRP A 253 25.54 16.84 8.29
C TRP A 253 26.00 18.03 7.45
N PHE A 254 25.13 19.01 7.18
CA PHE A 254 25.52 20.23 6.46
C PHE A 254 26.50 21.09 7.26
N ASP A 255 26.37 21.14 8.58
CA ASP A 255 27.29 21.85 9.48
C ASP A 255 28.70 21.27 9.48
N PHE A 256 28.83 19.95 9.43
CA PHE A 256 30.14 19.30 9.40
C PHE A 256 30.77 19.19 8.01
N ASN A 257 29.96 19.13 6.94
CA ASN A 257 30.46 18.77 5.61
C ASN A 257 30.53 19.92 4.60
N LEU A 258 29.72 20.98 4.72
CA LEU A 258 29.64 22.04 3.71
C LEU A 258 29.66 23.45 4.32
N SER A 259 30.45 24.33 3.71
CA SER A 259 30.43 25.78 3.99
C SER A 259 29.15 26.46 3.48
N GLY A 260 28.90 27.70 3.90
CA GLY A 260 27.68 28.44 3.53
C GLY A 260 27.45 28.59 2.02
N SER A 261 28.50 28.84 1.23
CA SER A 261 28.40 28.90 -0.24
C SER A 261 28.12 27.53 -0.85
N GLU A 262 28.78 26.49 -0.36
CA GLU A 262 28.59 25.12 -0.86
C GLU A 262 27.20 24.56 -0.55
N ARG A 263 26.57 24.99 0.55
CA ARG A 263 25.18 24.65 0.86
C ARG A 263 24.21 25.19 -0.19
N LYS A 264 24.40 26.45 -0.62
CA LYS A 264 23.60 27.06 -1.68
C LYS A 264 23.81 26.33 -3.01
N ASP A 265 25.06 26.00 -3.33
CA ASP A 265 25.38 25.23 -4.53
C ASP A 265 24.77 23.82 -4.50
N PHE A 266 24.76 23.17 -3.33
CA PHE A 266 24.11 21.88 -3.12
C PHE A 266 22.60 21.97 -3.35
N GLY A 267 21.93 22.96 -2.74
CA GLY A 267 20.50 23.18 -2.92
C GLY A 267 20.13 23.43 -4.39
N ASN A 268 20.89 24.29 -5.08
CA ASN A 268 20.69 24.58 -6.50
C ASN A 268 20.90 23.33 -7.36
N TYR A 269 21.96 22.55 -7.09
CA TYR A 269 22.23 21.30 -7.79
C TYR A 269 21.12 20.26 -7.59
N LEU A 270 20.61 20.13 -6.37
CA LEU A 270 19.50 19.23 -6.06
C LEU A 270 18.23 19.58 -6.84
N LEU A 271 17.90 20.87 -6.96
CA LEU A 271 16.69 21.30 -7.65
C LEU A 271 16.81 21.21 -9.18
N THR A 272 17.96 21.61 -9.74
CA THR A 272 18.11 21.86 -11.18
C THR A 272 18.81 20.75 -11.96
N ASN A 273 19.77 20.03 -11.35
CA ASN A 273 20.57 18.99 -12.01
C ASN A 273 20.17 17.57 -11.60
N CYS A 274 19.50 17.41 -10.47
CA CYS A 274 18.97 16.10 -10.09
C CYS A 274 17.62 15.85 -10.74
N ARG A 275 17.41 14.59 -11.12
CA ARG A 275 16.24 14.14 -11.87
C ARG A 275 15.61 12.92 -11.23
N VAL A 276 14.30 12.75 -11.46
CA VAL A 276 13.57 11.51 -11.19
C VAL A 276 12.82 11.05 -12.43
N VAL A 277 12.60 9.74 -12.53
CA VAL A 277 11.63 9.19 -13.48
C VAL A 277 10.24 9.26 -12.84
N ARG A 278 9.42 10.24 -13.22
CA ARG A 278 8.01 10.32 -12.82
C ARG A 278 7.19 9.41 -13.73
N ILE A 279 6.54 8.42 -13.14
CA ILE A 279 5.60 7.54 -13.80
C ILE A 279 4.20 7.91 -13.33
N SER A 280 3.35 8.39 -14.22
CA SER A 280 1.96 8.76 -13.92
C SER A 280 1.02 7.69 -14.48
N VAL A 281 0.05 7.28 -13.66
CA VAL A 281 -0.89 6.19 -14.00
C VAL A 281 -2.30 6.61 -13.62
N LYS A 282 -3.27 6.38 -14.50
CA LYS A 282 -4.69 6.72 -14.25
C LYS A 282 -5.41 5.73 -13.35
N ARG A 283 -5.00 4.47 -13.40
CA ARG A 283 -5.65 3.38 -12.67
C ARG A 283 -4.76 2.84 -11.56
N LEU A 284 -5.32 2.78 -10.36
CA LEU A 284 -4.60 2.40 -9.15
C LEU A 284 -3.99 0.98 -9.22
N PRO A 285 -4.69 -0.08 -9.71
CA PRO A 285 -4.11 -1.43 -9.80
C PRO A 285 -2.82 -1.50 -10.65
N GLU A 286 -2.78 -0.77 -11.75
CA GLU A 286 -1.66 -0.69 -12.70
C GLU A 286 -0.47 0.02 -12.05
N ALA A 287 -0.73 1.08 -11.27
CA ALA A 287 0.31 1.74 -10.47
C ALA A 287 0.96 0.77 -9.47
N PHE A 288 0.17 -0.11 -8.85
CA PHE A 288 0.70 -1.15 -7.97
C PHE A 288 1.46 -2.24 -8.70
N GLN A 289 1.01 -2.66 -9.88
CA GLN A 289 1.76 -3.59 -10.70
C GLN A 289 3.15 -3.02 -11.05
N LEU A 290 3.21 -1.74 -11.42
CA LEU A 290 4.46 -1.03 -11.66
C LEU A 290 5.33 -0.94 -10.40
N PHE A 291 4.75 -0.63 -9.25
CA PHE A 291 5.44 -0.66 -7.96
C PHE A 291 6.02 -2.03 -7.61
N GLU A 292 5.25 -3.11 -7.80
CA GLU A 292 5.69 -4.48 -7.56
C GLU A 292 6.87 -4.86 -8.48
N THR A 293 6.80 -4.49 -9.77
CA THR A 293 7.89 -4.76 -10.72
C THR A 293 9.16 -3.95 -10.42
N GLN A 294 9.06 -2.68 -10.01
CA GLN A 294 10.23 -1.86 -9.66
C GLN A 294 10.93 -2.37 -8.40
N ASN A 295 10.18 -2.72 -7.36
CA ASN A 295 10.74 -3.30 -6.13
C ASN A 295 11.27 -4.73 -6.29
N GLY A 296 11.02 -5.36 -7.44
CA GLY A 296 11.66 -6.63 -7.82
C GLY A 296 13.13 -6.50 -8.23
N ARG A 297 13.59 -5.28 -8.59
CA ARG A 297 14.97 -5.04 -9.06
C ARG A 297 15.90 -4.39 -8.02
N GLY A 298 15.35 -3.89 -6.90
CA GLY A 298 16.09 -3.21 -5.81
C GLY A 298 16.14 -4.00 -4.49
N LYS A 299 16.39 -3.32 -3.35
CA LYS A 299 16.28 -3.94 -2.02
C LYS A 299 14.83 -4.39 -1.80
N GLU A 300 14.61 -5.70 -1.82
CA GLU A 300 13.26 -6.25 -1.83
C GLU A 300 12.47 -5.83 -0.59
N LEU A 301 11.25 -5.31 -0.82
CA LEU A 301 10.24 -5.26 0.23
C LEU A 301 9.88 -6.69 0.64
N GLU A 302 9.74 -6.90 1.95
CA GLU A 302 9.16 -8.15 2.47
C GLU A 302 7.77 -8.36 1.84
N ALA A 303 7.48 -9.59 1.40
CA ALA A 303 6.26 -9.91 0.66
C ALA A 303 4.97 -9.53 1.43
N TYR A 304 5.01 -9.57 2.76
CA TYR A 304 3.88 -9.15 3.59
C TYR A 304 3.58 -7.64 3.49
N ASN A 305 4.54 -6.79 3.13
CA ASN A 305 4.27 -5.35 2.92
C ASN A 305 3.37 -5.11 1.70
N LEU A 306 3.47 -5.98 0.68
CA LEU A 306 2.57 -5.93 -0.47
C LEU A 306 1.14 -6.32 -0.06
N LEU A 307 0.99 -7.31 0.84
CA LEU A 307 -0.31 -7.69 1.40
C LEU A 307 -0.93 -6.53 2.20
N LYS A 308 -0.15 -5.87 3.06
CA LYS A 308 -0.62 -4.70 3.82
C LYS A 308 -1.26 -3.65 2.91
N ALA A 309 -0.52 -3.19 1.89
CA ALA A 309 -1.01 -2.20 0.95
C ALA A 309 -2.26 -2.70 0.20
N TYR A 310 -2.27 -3.96 -0.23
CA TYR A 310 -3.41 -4.56 -0.91
C TYR A 310 -4.69 -4.54 -0.05
N HIS A 311 -4.57 -4.95 1.23
CA HIS A 311 -5.73 -5.01 2.11
C HIS A 311 -6.18 -3.63 2.62
N ILE A 312 -5.30 -2.65 2.87
CA ILE A 312 -5.74 -1.28 3.20
C ILE A 312 -6.59 -0.68 2.06
N ARG A 313 -6.25 -0.95 0.80
CA ARG A 313 -7.07 -0.50 -0.34
C ARG A 313 -8.45 -1.13 -0.41
N ALA A 314 -8.54 -2.41 -0.06
CA ALA A 314 -9.81 -3.10 0.02
C ALA A 314 -10.73 -2.52 1.11
N MET A 315 -10.22 -1.64 1.98
CA MET A 315 -10.97 -0.90 3.00
C MET A 315 -11.38 0.49 2.52
N ALA A 316 -11.59 0.72 1.21
CA ALA A 316 -11.91 2.05 0.65
C ALA A 316 -13.03 2.77 1.42
N ASP A 317 -14.11 2.05 1.73
CA ASP A 317 -15.30 2.56 2.44
C ASP A 317 -15.14 2.61 3.97
N ALA A 318 -14.05 2.08 4.52
CA ALA A 318 -13.84 2.04 5.96
C ALA A 318 -13.41 3.42 6.51
N PRO A 319 -13.78 3.76 7.76
CA PRO A 319 -13.30 4.97 8.41
C PRO A 319 -11.77 5.05 8.44
N LYS A 320 -11.22 6.25 8.28
CA LYS A 320 -9.77 6.51 8.36
C LYS A 320 -9.13 5.93 9.63
N LYS A 321 -9.84 6.01 10.76
CA LYS A 321 -9.39 5.47 12.05
C LYS A 321 -9.10 3.97 11.97
N ASP A 322 -9.96 3.18 11.32
CA ASP A 322 -9.82 1.73 11.21
C ASP A 322 -8.61 1.34 10.36
N LYS A 323 -8.35 2.08 9.28
CA LYS A 323 -7.17 1.89 8.43
C LYS A 323 -5.88 2.17 9.21
N ILE A 324 -5.85 3.27 9.96
CA ILE A 324 -4.70 3.62 10.82
C ILE A 324 -4.49 2.55 11.89
N GLU A 325 -5.55 2.06 12.53
CA GLU A 325 -5.44 1.03 13.55
C GLU A 325 -4.87 -0.28 12.99
N CYS A 326 -5.32 -0.72 11.81
CA CYS A 326 -4.74 -1.86 11.11
C CYS A 326 -3.26 -1.65 10.76
N ASP A 327 -2.91 -0.44 10.29
CA ASP A 327 -1.54 -0.06 9.93
C ASP A 327 -0.60 -0.15 11.15
N VAL A 328 -1.01 0.44 12.28
CA VAL A 328 -0.25 0.45 13.54
C VAL A 328 -0.02 -0.97 14.05
N ARG A 329 -1.08 -1.78 14.18
CA ARG A 329 -0.98 -3.17 14.68
C ARG A 329 -0.05 -4.02 13.79
N TRP A 330 -0.10 -3.79 12.48
CA TRP A 330 0.77 -4.47 11.53
C TRP A 330 2.24 -4.07 11.70
N GLU A 331 2.54 -2.78 11.83
CA GLU A 331 3.89 -2.28 12.07
C GLU A 331 4.45 -2.76 13.41
N ASP A 332 3.63 -2.76 14.47
CA ASP A 332 4.02 -3.27 15.79
C ASP A 332 4.43 -4.75 15.73
N ALA A 333 3.74 -5.56 14.92
CA ALA A 333 4.13 -6.96 14.69
C ALA A 333 5.43 -7.08 13.89
N ALA A 334 5.66 -6.21 12.91
CA ALA A 334 6.89 -6.19 12.10
C ALA A 334 8.13 -5.73 12.90
N LEU A 335 7.91 -4.85 13.89
CA LEU A 335 8.94 -4.20 14.68
C LEU A 335 8.98 -4.68 16.14
N PHE A 336 8.35 -5.81 16.44
CA PHE A 336 8.21 -6.32 17.79
C PHE A 336 9.54 -6.43 18.52
N ILE A 337 9.58 -5.96 19.75
CA ILE A 337 10.73 -6.08 20.66
C ILE A 337 10.32 -7.08 21.75
N ASP A 338 11.11 -8.14 21.92
CA ASP A 338 10.85 -9.11 22.98
C ASP A 338 11.30 -8.62 24.37
N MET A 339 11.04 -9.42 25.41
CA MET A 339 11.41 -9.07 26.78
C MET A 339 12.92 -8.91 27.00
N ASP A 340 13.74 -9.49 26.12
CA ASP A 340 15.20 -9.40 26.16
C ASP A 340 15.72 -8.18 25.36
N GLY A 341 14.82 -7.34 24.83
CA GLY A 341 15.15 -6.17 24.02
C GLY A 341 15.54 -6.50 22.57
N ALA A 342 15.39 -7.76 22.14
CA ALA A 342 15.73 -8.18 20.79
C ALA A 342 14.57 -7.91 19.82
N ARG A 343 14.86 -7.17 18.75
CA ARG A 343 13.91 -6.94 17.66
C ARG A 343 13.66 -8.22 16.87
N LYS A 344 12.40 -8.59 16.70
CA LYS A 344 11.92 -9.76 15.96
C LYS A 344 10.83 -9.34 14.99
N ASP A 345 11.01 -9.67 13.71
CA ASP A 345 9.95 -9.54 12.72
C ASP A 345 8.97 -10.71 12.89
N LEU A 346 7.83 -10.46 13.56
CA LEU A 346 6.81 -11.49 13.78
C LEU A 346 6.01 -11.75 12.52
N LEU A 347 5.82 -10.76 11.65
CA LEU A 347 5.09 -10.96 10.40
C LEU A 347 5.83 -11.92 9.48
N ARG A 348 7.16 -11.79 9.37
CA ARG A 348 7.98 -12.76 8.65
C ARG A 348 7.85 -14.17 9.23
N GLN A 349 7.91 -14.30 10.56
CA GLN A 349 7.78 -15.62 11.21
C GLN A 349 6.39 -16.21 10.98
N VAL A 350 5.33 -15.42 11.16
CA VAL A 350 3.95 -15.89 11.12
C VAL A 350 3.49 -16.11 9.69
N ILE A 351 3.67 -15.14 8.79
CA ILE A 351 3.20 -15.23 7.40
C ILE A 351 4.12 -16.14 6.59
N ASN A 352 5.42 -15.80 6.52
CA ASN A 352 6.34 -16.46 5.59
C ASN A 352 6.70 -17.88 6.05
N GLU A 353 7.01 -18.06 7.34
CA GLU A 353 7.52 -19.34 7.86
C GLU A 353 6.42 -20.31 8.33
N HIS A 354 5.25 -19.80 8.69
CA HIS A 354 4.18 -20.60 9.31
C HIS A 354 2.89 -20.65 8.50
N LEU A 355 2.07 -19.60 8.48
CA LEU A 355 0.74 -19.59 7.88
C LEU A 355 0.74 -20.03 6.42
N PHE A 356 1.64 -19.48 5.60
CA PHE A 356 1.74 -19.87 4.19
C PHE A 356 1.96 -21.38 4.05
N ARG A 357 2.94 -21.90 4.80
CA ARG A 357 3.32 -23.31 4.71
C ARG A 357 2.26 -24.24 5.26
N ILE A 358 1.61 -23.86 6.37
CA ILE A 358 0.49 -24.63 6.93
C ILE A 358 -0.65 -24.74 5.92
N ARG A 359 -1.03 -23.63 5.27
CA ARG A 359 -2.10 -23.62 4.25
C ARG A 359 -1.76 -24.53 3.07
N LYS A 360 -0.54 -24.41 2.52
CA LYS A 360 -0.08 -25.25 1.40
C LYS A 360 0.05 -26.72 1.78
N TRP A 361 0.64 -27.05 2.93
CA TRP A 361 0.73 -28.44 3.39
C TRP A 361 -0.63 -29.08 3.67
N SER A 362 -1.56 -28.34 4.26
CA SER A 362 -2.89 -28.86 4.60
C SER A 362 -3.66 -29.27 3.34
N ARG A 363 -3.52 -28.53 2.23
CA ARG A 363 -4.25 -28.78 0.98
C ARG A 363 -3.49 -29.68 0.00
N GLU A 364 -2.18 -29.46 -0.16
CA GLU A 364 -1.37 -30.07 -1.24
C GLU A 364 -0.39 -31.13 -0.71
N GLY A 365 -0.13 -31.15 0.60
CA GLY A 365 0.92 -31.99 1.20
C GLY A 365 2.34 -31.54 0.86
N TYR A 366 2.52 -30.38 0.21
CA TYR A 366 3.81 -29.78 -0.11
C TYR A 366 3.79 -28.28 0.20
N ALA A 367 4.89 -27.75 0.75
CA ALA A 367 5.05 -26.31 0.96
C ALA A 367 6.50 -25.87 0.88
N SER A 368 6.79 -24.90 0.00
CA SER A 368 8.09 -24.25 -0.20
C SER A 368 8.22 -22.98 0.66
N THR A 369 9.14 -22.07 0.28
CA THR A 369 9.25 -20.72 0.83
C THR A 369 8.14 -19.82 0.33
N PHE A 370 7.63 -18.94 1.19
CA PHE A 370 6.78 -17.83 0.76
C PHE A 370 7.62 -16.75 0.07
N SER A 371 7.19 -16.31 -1.11
CA SER A 371 7.77 -15.19 -1.85
C SER A 371 6.67 -14.30 -2.43
N LYS A 372 7.07 -13.29 -3.20
CA LYS A 372 6.13 -12.39 -3.90
C LYS A 372 5.22 -13.14 -4.89
N HIS A 373 5.68 -14.27 -5.43
CA HIS A 373 4.89 -15.07 -6.39
C HIS A 373 3.69 -15.75 -5.72
N GLU A 374 3.75 -15.99 -4.41
CA GLU A 374 2.72 -16.70 -3.66
C GLU A 374 1.80 -15.76 -2.85
N ILE A 375 1.92 -14.43 -2.98
CA ILE A 375 1.04 -13.49 -2.25
C ILE A 375 -0.45 -13.72 -2.53
N GLY A 376 -0.78 -14.31 -3.69
CA GLY A 376 -2.14 -14.71 -4.04
C GLY A 376 -2.79 -15.65 -3.01
N GLU A 377 -2.01 -16.40 -2.23
CA GLU A 377 -2.52 -17.25 -1.15
C GLU A 377 -3.26 -16.47 -0.06
N PHE A 378 -2.90 -15.20 0.12
CA PHE A 378 -3.45 -14.29 1.13
C PHE A 378 -4.37 -13.22 0.54
N LYS A 379 -4.47 -13.12 -0.80
CA LYS A 379 -5.46 -12.26 -1.46
C LYS A 379 -6.80 -12.98 -1.49
N GLY A 380 -7.75 -12.45 -0.74
CA GLY A 380 -9.10 -12.97 -0.62
C GLY A 380 -10.11 -12.24 -1.51
N LEU A 381 -11.37 -12.28 -1.08
CA LEU A 381 -12.47 -11.57 -1.74
C LEU A 381 -12.70 -10.21 -1.09
N THR A 382 -12.91 -9.16 -1.88
CA THR A 382 -13.33 -7.85 -1.36
C THR A 382 -14.85 -7.78 -1.33
N LEU A 383 -15.42 -7.73 -0.14
CA LEU A 383 -16.87 -7.56 0.06
C LEU A 383 -17.17 -6.07 0.19
N GLY A 384 -17.83 -5.47 -0.81
CA GLY A 384 -18.20 -4.05 -0.84
C GLY A 384 -19.46 -3.80 -1.66
N ARG A 385 -20.06 -2.61 -1.56
CA ARG A 385 -21.33 -2.29 -2.26
C ARG A 385 -21.20 -2.39 -3.78
N ASP A 386 -20.04 -2.04 -4.31
CA ASP A 386 -19.80 -1.94 -5.76
C ASP A 386 -19.10 -3.18 -6.35
N ASN A 387 -18.75 -4.17 -5.52
CA ASN A 387 -18.11 -5.39 -5.98
C ASN A 387 -19.15 -6.51 -6.16
N ASN A 388 -19.43 -6.83 -7.42
CA ASN A 388 -20.31 -7.96 -7.75
C ASN A 388 -19.65 -9.29 -7.38
N LEU A 389 -20.43 -10.17 -6.75
CA LEU A 389 -20.04 -11.56 -6.56
C LEU A 389 -20.22 -12.32 -7.88
N GLU A 390 -19.14 -12.90 -8.36
CA GLU A 390 -19.11 -13.64 -9.63
C GLU A 390 -19.53 -15.10 -9.46
N TYR A 391 -19.30 -15.70 -8.28
CA TYR A 391 -19.43 -17.15 -8.09
C TYR A 391 -20.16 -17.52 -6.80
N ALA A 392 -20.98 -18.56 -6.86
CA ALA A 392 -21.81 -19.02 -5.74
C ALA A 392 -21.01 -19.40 -4.48
N TYR A 393 -19.76 -19.90 -4.62
CA TYR A 393 -18.93 -20.25 -3.45
C TYR A 393 -18.58 -19.03 -2.59
N GLN A 394 -18.69 -17.81 -3.13
CA GLN A 394 -18.42 -16.57 -2.41
C GLN A 394 -19.52 -16.23 -1.38
N ASN A 395 -20.73 -16.78 -1.55
CA ASN A 395 -21.86 -16.52 -0.66
C ASN A 395 -21.59 -16.95 0.79
N ILE A 396 -20.78 -17.99 1.00
CA ILE A 396 -20.41 -18.44 2.36
C ILE A 396 -19.60 -17.38 3.11
N LEU A 397 -18.75 -16.63 2.41
CA LEU A 397 -17.96 -15.54 3.00
C LEU A 397 -18.85 -14.37 3.41
N VAL A 398 -19.82 -14.02 2.58
CA VAL A 398 -20.82 -12.99 2.92
C VAL A 398 -21.60 -13.40 4.15
N GLN A 399 -22.10 -14.65 4.19
CA GLN A 399 -22.82 -15.16 5.34
C GLN A 399 -21.96 -15.12 6.61
N GLN A 400 -20.70 -15.54 6.53
CA GLN A 400 -19.76 -15.49 7.65
C GLN A 400 -19.53 -14.06 8.13
N GLN A 401 -19.32 -13.10 7.23
CA GLN A 401 -19.10 -11.71 7.59
C GLN A 401 -20.34 -11.08 8.24
N ILE A 402 -21.54 -11.36 7.71
CA ILE A 402 -22.81 -10.92 8.33
C ILE A 402 -22.96 -11.50 9.73
N ALA A 403 -22.70 -12.81 9.89
CA ALA A 403 -22.78 -13.46 11.19
C ALA A 403 -21.78 -12.88 12.20
N LEU A 404 -20.54 -12.61 11.77
CA LEU A 404 -19.52 -11.97 12.61
C LEU A 404 -19.95 -10.57 13.04
N SER A 405 -20.38 -9.72 12.11
CA SER A 405 -20.85 -8.36 12.41
C SER A 405 -22.08 -8.37 13.34
N PHE A 406 -22.98 -9.32 13.16
CA PHE A 406 -24.15 -9.51 14.01
C PHE A 406 -23.77 -10.01 15.41
N MET A 407 -22.82 -10.94 15.52
CA MET A 407 -22.31 -11.41 16.82
C MET A 407 -21.59 -10.30 17.58
N GLN A 408 -20.86 -9.43 16.90
CA GLN A 408 -20.17 -8.28 17.51
C GLN A 408 -21.14 -7.21 18.01
N SER A 409 -22.32 -7.06 17.39
CA SER A 409 -23.33 -6.08 17.81
C SER A 409 -24.24 -6.57 18.93
N MET A 410 -24.27 -7.88 19.20
CA MET A 410 -25.06 -8.47 20.29
C MET A 410 -24.24 -8.61 21.57
N ASN A 411 -24.90 -8.42 22.72
CA ASN A 411 -24.29 -8.70 24.01
C ASN A 411 -24.11 -10.22 24.18
N SER A 412 -22.88 -10.65 24.49
CA SER A 412 -22.41 -12.03 24.35
C SER A 412 -23.16 -13.02 25.25
N GLY A 413 -23.84 -14.00 24.65
CA GLY A 413 -24.53 -15.07 25.40
C GLY A 413 -25.50 -15.94 24.60
N LEU A 414 -25.89 -15.53 23.39
CA LEU A 414 -26.86 -16.28 22.57
C LEU A 414 -26.31 -17.61 22.04
N PHE A 415 -25.01 -17.69 21.75
CA PHE A 415 -24.38 -18.88 21.19
C PHE A 415 -23.17 -19.30 22.03
N LYS A 416 -23.04 -20.61 22.29
CA LYS A 416 -21.84 -21.16 22.93
C LYS A 416 -20.70 -21.19 21.92
N VAL A 417 -19.66 -20.40 22.17
CA VAL A 417 -18.42 -20.38 21.38
C VAL A 417 -17.36 -21.20 22.11
N ARG A 418 -16.64 -22.05 21.37
CA ARG A 418 -15.51 -22.82 21.91
C ARG A 418 -14.22 -22.03 21.65
N TYR A 419 -13.56 -21.64 22.73
CA TYR A 419 -12.25 -20.99 22.69
C TYR A 419 -11.11 -22.02 22.57
N ARG A 420 -9.96 -21.56 22.07
CA ARG A 420 -8.75 -22.38 21.99
C ARG A 420 -8.06 -22.51 23.34
N PHE A 421 -8.13 -21.45 24.15
CA PHE A 421 -7.63 -21.45 25.52
C PHE A 421 -8.70 -21.92 26.52
N GLU A 422 -8.29 -22.64 27.56
CA GLU A 422 -9.24 -23.26 28.51
C GLU A 422 -10.03 -22.23 29.33
N HIS A 423 -9.45 -21.06 29.56
CA HIS A 423 -10.04 -19.94 30.31
C HIS A 423 -10.61 -18.84 29.40
N GLY A 424 -10.78 -19.11 28.11
CA GLY A 424 -11.27 -18.15 27.12
C GLY A 424 -10.16 -17.51 26.29
N ASP A 425 -10.48 -17.14 25.05
CA ASP A 425 -9.54 -16.44 24.19
C ASP A 425 -9.51 -14.95 24.57
N PRO A 426 -8.32 -14.32 24.61
CA PRO A 426 -8.19 -12.88 24.77
C PRO A 426 -8.83 -12.10 23.62
N ASP A 427 -9.18 -10.82 23.84
CA ASP A 427 -9.87 -9.96 22.86
C ASP A 427 -9.14 -9.84 21.50
N ASN A 428 -7.81 -9.97 21.50
CA ASN A 428 -6.97 -9.90 20.31
C ASN A 428 -6.78 -11.25 19.60
N ILE A 429 -7.51 -12.29 20.00
CA ILE A 429 -7.55 -13.61 19.36
C ILE A 429 -8.99 -13.89 18.97
N SER A 430 -9.27 -13.87 17.67
CA SER A 430 -10.60 -14.21 17.18
C SER A 430 -10.86 -15.72 17.35
N PRO A 431 -11.94 -16.13 18.04
CA PRO A 431 -12.32 -17.54 18.15
C PRO A 431 -12.86 -18.10 16.83
N PHE A 432 -13.17 -17.24 15.86
CA PHE A 432 -13.74 -17.62 14.56
C PHE A 432 -12.70 -17.68 13.44
N ALA A 433 -11.48 -17.20 13.67
CA ALA A 433 -10.41 -17.35 12.69
C ALA A 433 -10.06 -18.85 12.52
N SER A 434 -9.72 -19.28 11.31
CA SER A 434 -9.11 -20.60 11.08
C SER A 434 -8.08 -20.53 9.96
N ILE A 435 -6.98 -21.28 10.07
CA ILE A 435 -5.83 -21.13 9.17
C ILE A 435 -6.22 -21.37 7.71
N ASN A 436 -7.10 -22.34 7.45
CA ASN A 436 -7.50 -22.74 6.11
C ASN A 436 -8.80 -22.08 5.63
N GLN A 437 -9.28 -21.05 6.32
CA GLN A 437 -10.48 -20.33 5.90
C GLN A 437 -10.26 -19.58 4.57
N LEU A 438 -11.35 -19.38 3.84
CA LEU A 438 -11.40 -18.41 2.75
C LEU A 438 -11.21 -17.00 3.33
N LEU A 439 -10.41 -16.17 2.67
CA LEU A 439 -10.04 -14.86 3.20
C LEU A 439 -10.95 -13.77 2.64
N VAL A 440 -11.25 -12.78 3.48
CA VAL A 440 -11.91 -11.54 3.10
C VAL A 440 -10.88 -10.42 3.18
N ASN A 441 -10.80 -9.60 2.13
CA ASN A 441 -9.84 -8.51 2.06
C ASN A 441 -10.21 -7.37 3.01
N GLY A 442 -9.20 -6.59 3.42
CA GLY A 442 -9.40 -5.45 4.30
C GLY A 442 -9.27 -5.83 5.76
N ARG A 443 -10.09 -5.22 6.62
CA ARG A 443 -10.02 -5.39 8.07
C ARG A 443 -10.05 -6.86 8.53
N PRO A 444 -10.90 -7.76 7.98
CA PRO A 444 -10.92 -9.16 8.39
C PRO A 444 -9.57 -9.89 8.17
N PHE A 445 -8.82 -9.51 7.13
CA PHE A 445 -7.48 -10.05 6.90
C PHE A 445 -6.50 -9.60 8.00
N PHE A 446 -6.53 -8.33 8.40
CA PHE A 446 -5.67 -7.83 9.47
C PHE A 446 -5.97 -8.53 10.80
N GLU A 447 -7.25 -8.68 11.15
CA GLU A 447 -7.70 -9.41 12.35
C GLU A 447 -7.31 -10.90 12.31
N TYR A 448 -7.37 -11.51 11.13
CA TYR A 448 -6.87 -12.87 10.90
C TYR A 448 -5.37 -12.97 11.20
N ILE A 449 -4.55 -12.09 10.63
CA ILE A 449 -3.09 -12.11 10.87
C ILE A 449 -2.76 -11.82 12.33
N GLU A 450 -3.41 -10.83 12.93
CA GLU A 450 -3.24 -10.47 14.34
C GLU A 450 -3.49 -11.67 15.25
N THR A 451 -4.57 -12.41 15.02
CA THR A 451 -4.90 -13.63 15.77
C THR A 451 -3.72 -14.60 15.79
N TYR A 452 -3.07 -14.85 14.66
CA TYR A 452 -1.94 -15.81 14.61
C TYR A 452 -0.61 -15.24 15.09
N VAL A 453 -0.40 -13.92 14.98
CA VAL A 453 0.72 -13.24 15.64
C VAL A 453 0.63 -13.44 17.16
N GLU A 454 -0.58 -13.35 17.70
CA GLU A 454 -0.85 -13.38 19.12
C GLU A 454 -0.85 -14.79 19.70
N ILE A 455 -1.35 -15.77 18.93
CA ILE A 455 -1.14 -17.20 19.17
C ILE A 455 0.37 -17.53 19.17
N TYR A 456 1.11 -17.02 18.19
CA TYR A 456 2.55 -17.28 18.07
C TYR A 456 3.34 -16.77 19.26
N LYS A 457 3.07 -15.54 19.74
CA LYS A 457 3.69 -14.99 20.95
C LYS A 457 3.43 -15.89 22.16
N ARG A 458 2.18 -16.30 22.40
CA ARG A 458 1.81 -17.15 23.54
C ARG A 458 2.47 -18.52 23.51
N LEU A 459 2.52 -19.15 22.35
CA LEU A 459 3.08 -20.49 22.21
C LEU A 459 4.61 -20.50 22.32
N PHE A 460 5.32 -19.51 21.77
CA PHE A 460 6.77 -19.61 21.55
C PHE A 460 7.62 -18.51 22.19
N LEU A 461 7.03 -17.38 22.58
CA LEU A 461 7.75 -16.23 23.15
C LEU A 461 7.45 -16.04 24.65
N ASN A 462 6.23 -16.34 25.11
CA ASN A 462 5.83 -16.17 26.50
C ASN A 462 6.16 -17.40 27.35
N SER A 463 7.45 -17.61 27.62
CA SER A 463 7.96 -18.76 28.39
C SER A 463 7.47 -18.81 29.84
N ASN A 464 7.18 -17.66 30.46
CA ASN A 464 6.88 -17.59 31.90
C ASN A 464 5.41 -17.83 32.26
N SER A 465 4.56 -18.16 31.28
CA SER A 465 3.14 -18.39 31.51
C SER A 465 2.87 -19.87 31.83
N SER A 466 2.08 -20.11 32.89
CA SER A 466 1.64 -21.45 33.33
C SER A 466 0.80 -22.21 32.30
N GLN A 467 0.23 -21.50 31.33
CA GLN A 467 -0.50 -22.09 30.22
C GLN A 467 0.43 -22.92 29.34
N LEU A 468 0.02 -24.15 29.02
CA LEU A 468 0.80 -25.09 28.21
C LEU A 468 2.23 -25.31 28.76
N TYR A 469 2.43 -25.28 30.08
CA TYR A 469 3.77 -25.39 30.69
C TYR A 469 4.50 -26.66 30.25
N ARG A 470 3.80 -27.81 30.18
CA ARG A 470 4.37 -29.10 29.73
C ARG A 470 4.99 -28.98 28.33
N PHE A 471 4.24 -28.38 27.41
CA PHE A 471 4.71 -28.15 26.05
C PHE A 471 5.87 -27.14 26.00
N LYS A 472 5.79 -26.05 26.77
CA LYS A 472 6.80 -24.98 26.76
C LYS A 472 8.14 -25.46 27.34
N ASP A 473 8.10 -26.19 28.45
CA ASP A 473 9.28 -26.81 29.07
C ASP A 473 9.91 -27.80 28.09
N PHE A 474 9.09 -28.68 27.52
CA PHE A 474 9.54 -29.62 26.48
C PHE A 474 10.18 -28.91 25.27
N TYR A 475 9.54 -27.86 24.77
CA TYR A 475 10.05 -27.10 23.63
C TYR A 475 11.39 -26.41 23.95
N HIS A 476 11.55 -25.89 25.17
CA HIS A 476 12.81 -25.31 25.61
C HIS A 476 13.92 -26.37 25.70
N GLU A 477 13.64 -27.51 26.33
CA GLU A 477 14.59 -28.61 26.50
C GLU A 477 15.00 -29.24 25.15
N TYR A 478 14.02 -29.63 24.33
CA TYR A 478 14.24 -30.48 23.15
C TYR A 478 14.31 -29.72 21.82
N CYS A 479 13.90 -28.45 21.75
CA CYS A 479 14.00 -27.66 20.51
C CYS A 479 15.01 -26.52 20.56
N LYS A 480 15.45 -26.10 21.76
CA LYS A 480 16.44 -25.02 21.99
C LYS A 480 17.76 -25.52 22.62
N TYR A 481 18.12 -26.78 22.43
CA TYR A 481 19.39 -27.37 22.90
C TYR A 481 20.65 -26.77 22.21
N ARG A 482 21.83 -27.18 22.68
CA ARG A 482 23.13 -26.70 22.16
C ARG A 482 23.33 -27.17 20.71
N GLY A 483 23.42 -26.22 19.79
CA GLY A 483 23.54 -26.52 18.34
C GLY A 483 22.21 -26.55 17.59
N SER A 484 21.08 -26.28 18.26
CA SER A 484 19.77 -26.10 17.62
C SER A 484 19.72 -24.93 16.59
N ARG A 485 20.73 -24.05 16.55
CA ARG A 485 20.86 -22.95 15.57
C ARG A 485 21.37 -23.38 14.19
N ARG A 486 21.79 -24.64 14.02
CA ARG A 486 22.17 -25.19 12.70
C ARG A 486 21.01 -25.04 11.69
N LYS A 487 21.33 -24.87 10.40
CA LYS A 487 20.31 -24.68 9.34
C LYS A 487 19.29 -25.81 9.30
N GLY A 488 19.75 -27.07 9.34
CA GLY A 488 18.87 -28.24 9.34
C GLY A 488 17.90 -28.28 10.53
N ASP A 489 18.41 -28.02 11.73
CA ASP A 489 17.64 -27.97 12.97
C ASP A 489 16.62 -26.83 12.94
N THR A 490 16.98 -25.69 12.33
CA THR A 490 16.05 -24.58 12.09
C THR A 490 14.90 -24.98 11.17
N TYR A 491 15.15 -25.71 10.09
CA TYR A 491 14.09 -26.18 9.19
C TYR A 491 13.15 -27.15 9.88
N ILE A 492 13.68 -28.11 10.65
CA ILE A 492 12.84 -29.04 11.44
C ILE A 492 12.00 -28.28 12.46
N ARG A 493 12.63 -27.37 13.23
CA ARG A 493 11.93 -26.58 14.25
C ARG A 493 10.83 -25.72 13.63
N GLN A 494 11.04 -25.13 12.45
CA GLN A 494 10.00 -24.38 11.75
C GLN A 494 8.79 -25.26 11.41
N VAL A 495 9.02 -26.49 10.92
CA VAL A 495 7.93 -27.43 10.61
C VAL A 495 7.21 -27.88 11.89
N TYR A 496 7.97 -28.16 12.95
CA TYR A 496 7.41 -28.53 14.26
C TYR A 496 6.49 -27.43 14.79
N LYS A 497 6.95 -26.17 14.80
CA LYS A 497 6.14 -25.02 15.20
C LYS A 497 4.89 -24.88 14.34
N SER A 498 5.00 -25.05 13.02
CA SER A 498 3.84 -25.01 12.12
C SER A 498 2.81 -26.09 12.45
N ALA A 499 3.25 -27.31 12.78
CA ALA A 499 2.35 -28.39 13.17
C ALA A 499 1.66 -28.08 14.52
N ILE A 500 2.40 -27.55 15.51
CA ILE A 500 1.84 -27.13 16.79
C ILE A 500 0.81 -26.00 16.60
N ILE A 501 1.10 -25.00 15.75
CA ILE A 501 0.15 -23.92 15.44
C ILE A 501 -1.13 -24.48 14.82
N LEU A 502 -1.04 -25.44 13.89
CA LEU A 502 -2.22 -26.06 13.28
C LEU A 502 -3.03 -26.89 14.29
N ILE A 503 -2.36 -27.64 15.16
CA ILE A 503 -3.02 -28.40 16.23
C ILE A 503 -3.75 -27.44 17.18
N PHE A 504 -3.07 -26.36 17.57
CA PHE A 504 -3.64 -25.35 18.45
C PHE A 504 -4.84 -24.63 17.80
N ASP A 505 -4.73 -24.27 16.52
CA ASP A 505 -5.85 -23.66 15.76
C ASP A 505 -7.12 -24.52 15.82
N ARG A 506 -6.94 -25.84 15.67
CA ARG A 506 -8.04 -26.79 15.51
C ARG A 506 -8.60 -27.35 16.81
N PHE A 507 -7.76 -27.55 17.82
CA PHE A 507 -8.08 -28.31 19.02
C PHE A 507 -7.69 -27.59 20.32
N GLY A 508 -7.13 -26.39 20.23
CA GLY A 508 -6.72 -25.59 21.38
C GLY A 508 -5.64 -26.27 22.22
N GLU A 509 -5.60 -25.91 23.51
CA GLU A 509 -4.62 -26.42 24.47
C GLU A 509 -4.63 -27.95 24.57
N LYS A 510 -5.83 -28.55 24.63
CA LYS A 510 -6.02 -30.01 24.72
C LYS A 510 -5.40 -30.76 23.55
N GLY A 511 -5.47 -30.19 22.35
CA GLY A 511 -4.84 -30.76 21.17
C GLY A 511 -3.33 -30.79 21.30
N VAL A 512 -2.74 -29.67 21.70
CA VAL A 512 -1.28 -29.54 21.87
C VAL A 512 -0.79 -30.54 22.91
N ASP A 513 -1.38 -30.53 24.12
CA ASP A 513 -1.02 -31.42 25.23
C ASP A 513 -1.13 -32.91 24.87
N SER A 514 -2.03 -33.27 23.95
CA SER A 514 -2.19 -34.64 23.49
C SER A 514 -1.16 -35.07 22.45
N LEU A 515 -0.50 -34.16 21.73
CA LEU A 515 0.23 -34.50 20.50
C LEU A 515 1.67 -33.99 20.41
N PHE A 516 2.08 -32.99 21.20
CA PHE A 516 3.35 -32.30 20.95
C PHE A 516 4.56 -33.27 20.92
N GLU A 517 4.61 -34.26 21.82
CA GLU A 517 5.69 -35.27 21.85
C GLU A 517 5.66 -36.21 20.63
N ALA A 518 4.47 -36.66 20.21
CA ALA A 518 4.31 -37.53 19.05
C ALA A 518 4.72 -36.80 17.76
N VAL A 519 4.32 -35.54 17.64
CA VAL A 519 4.71 -34.67 16.53
C VAL A 519 6.23 -34.42 16.52
N TYR A 520 6.82 -34.22 17.70
CA TYR A 520 8.26 -34.09 17.84
C TYR A 520 8.97 -35.37 17.37
N ALA A 521 8.52 -36.54 17.82
CA ALA A 521 9.07 -37.84 17.39
C ALA A 521 9.04 -38.01 15.85
N CYS A 522 7.92 -37.66 15.22
CA CYS A 522 7.76 -37.77 13.77
C CYS A 522 8.73 -36.88 12.97
N LEU A 523 9.09 -35.71 13.51
CA LEU A 523 9.88 -34.70 12.78
C LEU A 523 11.36 -34.73 13.18
N TYR A 524 11.67 -34.77 14.47
CA TYR A 524 13.04 -34.70 14.97
C TYR A 524 13.84 -35.98 14.78
N ARG A 525 13.20 -37.12 14.46
CA ARG A 525 13.92 -38.33 13.99
C ARG A 525 14.81 -38.02 12.79
N ILE A 526 14.38 -37.11 11.91
CA ILE A 526 15.09 -36.75 10.67
C ILE A 526 16.46 -36.14 11.02
N ARG A 527 16.55 -35.46 12.18
CA ARG A 527 17.81 -34.90 12.67
C ARG A 527 18.83 -35.99 12.95
N LEU A 528 18.39 -37.11 13.52
CA LEU A 528 19.24 -38.25 13.84
C LEU A 528 19.52 -39.12 12.61
N GLU A 529 18.58 -39.22 11.68
CA GLU A 529 18.70 -40.05 10.47
C GLU A 529 19.56 -39.44 9.36
N LYS A 530 19.70 -38.10 9.32
CA LYS A 530 20.40 -37.40 8.23
C LYS A 530 21.48 -36.48 8.79
N GLN A 531 22.68 -36.49 8.18
CA GLN A 531 23.74 -35.53 8.51
C GLN A 531 23.46 -34.12 7.96
N LYS A 532 23.02 -34.03 6.71
CA LYS A 532 22.65 -32.76 6.05
C LYS A 532 21.15 -32.72 5.80
N ILE A 533 20.51 -31.63 6.22
CA ILE A 533 19.08 -31.40 6.05
C ILE A 533 18.91 -30.06 5.35
N PHE A 534 18.25 -30.10 4.20
CA PHE A 534 17.92 -28.93 3.41
C PHE A 534 16.45 -28.57 3.61
N LEU A 535 16.07 -27.36 3.23
CA LEU A 535 14.67 -26.93 3.32
C LEU A 535 13.74 -27.91 2.58
N ASN A 536 14.10 -28.29 1.34
CA ASN A 536 13.33 -29.22 0.52
C ASN A 536 13.13 -30.60 1.15
N THR A 537 14.03 -31.03 2.05
CA THR A 537 13.85 -32.26 2.83
C THR A 537 12.57 -32.21 3.65
N MET A 538 12.23 -31.04 4.20
CA MET A 538 11.06 -30.85 5.06
C MET A 538 9.81 -30.41 4.29
N CYS A 539 9.92 -30.01 3.03
CA CYS A 539 8.79 -29.50 2.25
C CYS A 539 7.80 -30.59 1.81
N GLY A 540 8.30 -31.81 1.57
CA GLY A 540 7.57 -32.88 0.89
C GLY A 540 6.52 -33.61 1.72
N LYS A 541 5.60 -34.28 1.01
CA LYS A 541 4.49 -35.07 1.56
C LYS A 541 4.94 -36.22 2.44
N GLY A 542 6.02 -36.91 2.05
CA GLY A 542 6.50 -38.11 2.74
C GLY A 542 7.07 -37.84 4.13
N GLU A 543 7.80 -36.74 4.30
CA GLU A 543 8.45 -36.42 5.57
C GLU A 543 7.52 -35.64 6.50
N SER A 544 6.97 -34.52 6.01
CA SER A 544 6.21 -33.58 6.85
C SER A 544 4.75 -33.41 6.41
N GLY A 545 4.47 -33.35 5.10
CA GLY A 545 3.15 -32.97 4.60
C GLY A 545 2.00 -33.89 5.06
N TRP A 546 2.25 -35.20 5.17
CA TRP A 546 1.25 -36.16 5.69
C TRP A 546 0.76 -35.80 7.09
N LEU A 547 1.61 -35.20 7.94
CA LEU A 547 1.26 -34.81 9.30
C LEU A 547 0.22 -33.70 9.28
N PHE A 548 0.41 -32.69 8.43
CA PHE A 548 -0.54 -31.58 8.28
C PHE A 548 -1.87 -32.06 7.69
N THR A 549 -1.84 -32.95 6.70
CA THR A 549 -3.06 -33.57 6.17
C THR A 549 -3.80 -34.36 7.26
N ALA A 550 -3.09 -35.13 8.09
CA ALA A 550 -3.69 -35.90 9.19
C ALA A 550 -4.32 -34.98 10.24
N ILE A 551 -3.63 -33.92 10.67
CA ILE A 551 -4.16 -32.94 11.63
C ILE A 551 -5.36 -32.20 11.04
N GLN A 552 -5.29 -31.79 9.76
CA GLN A 552 -6.38 -31.08 9.09
C GLN A 552 -7.63 -31.95 8.92
N ASN A 553 -7.49 -33.25 8.71
CA ASN A 553 -8.64 -34.14 8.51
C ASN A 553 -9.21 -34.68 9.83
N ALA A 554 -8.48 -34.58 10.94
CA ALA A 554 -8.96 -34.97 12.26
C ALA A 554 -10.19 -34.13 12.66
N LYS A 555 -11.18 -34.77 13.29
CA LYS A 555 -12.38 -34.15 13.85
C LYS A 555 -12.41 -34.19 15.38
N ASN A 556 -11.69 -35.14 15.98
CA ASN A 556 -11.62 -35.33 17.42
C ASN A 556 -10.22 -35.82 17.86
N LEU A 557 -9.97 -35.90 19.16
CA LEU A 557 -8.67 -36.32 19.71
C LEU A 557 -8.34 -37.80 19.45
N SER A 558 -9.34 -38.67 19.21
CA SER A 558 -9.08 -40.08 18.88
C SER A 558 -8.50 -40.28 17.48
N ASP A 559 -8.77 -39.36 16.55
CA ASP A 559 -8.20 -39.38 15.19
C ASP A 559 -6.66 -39.20 15.21
N PHE A 560 -6.11 -38.69 16.32
CA PHE A 560 -4.66 -38.56 16.53
C PHE A 560 -3.95 -39.89 16.76
N SER A 561 -4.68 -40.99 16.91
CA SER A 561 -4.13 -42.35 17.00
C SER A 561 -3.19 -42.68 15.83
N VAL A 562 -3.48 -42.20 14.63
CA VAL A 562 -2.63 -42.39 13.43
C VAL A 562 -1.25 -41.75 13.62
N ILE A 563 -1.21 -40.52 14.14
CA ILE A 563 0.04 -39.80 14.38
C ILE A 563 0.82 -40.46 15.52
N LYS A 564 0.13 -40.80 16.63
CA LYS A 564 0.74 -41.47 17.78
C LYS A 564 1.33 -42.84 17.41
N SER A 565 0.58 -43.67 16.67
CA SER A 565 1.04 -44.97 16.21
C SER A 565 2.29 -44.86 15.34
N ARG A 566 2.32 -43.89 14.42
CA ARG A 566 3.47 -43.67 13.55
C ARG A 566 4.67 -43.09 14.28
N ALA A 567 4.46 -42.25 15.29
CA ALA A 567 5.51 -41.80 16.20
C ALA A 567 6.18 -42.97 16.92
N GLU A 568 5.39 -43.90 17.45
CA GLU A 568 5.90 -45.11 18.11
C GLU A 568 6.63 -46.05 17.15
N GLU A 569 6.14 -46.20 15.92
CA GLU A 569 6.85 -46.94 14.86
C GLU A 569 8.22 -46.32 14.57
N PHE A 570 8.29 -44.99 14.43
CA PHE A 570 9.54 -44.28 14.19
C PHE A 570 10.51 -44.39 15.35
N LYS A 571 10.02 -44.36 16.60
CA LYS A 571 10.87 -44.61 17.78
C LYS A 571 11.48 -46.01 17.74
N ARG A 572 10.70 -47.04 17.40
CA ARG A 572 11.17 -48.44 17.32
C ARG A 572 12.18 -48.67 16.19
N ASN A 573 12.00 -48.00 15.05
CA ASN A 573 12.79 -48.22 13.83
C ASN A 573 13.86 -47.13 13.59
N LEU A 574 14.19 -46.33 14.61
CA LEU A 574 15.09 -45.19 14.49
C LEU A 574 16.49 -45.61 14.04
N ARG A 575 16.98 -44.97 12.97
CA ARG A 575 18.37 -45.12 12.51
C ARG A 575 19.17 -43.87 12.85
N VAL A 576 20.19 -44.01 13.68
CA VAL A 576 21.04 -42.87 14.09
C VAL A 576 22.28 -42.82 13.21
N ASN A 577 22.30 -41.83 12.29
CA ASN A 577 23.43 -41.53 11.41
C ASN A 577 24.11 -40.18 11.77
N PHE A 578 23.51 -39.43 12.69
CA PHE A 578 24.02 -38.16 13.19
C PHE A 578 23.66 -38.01 14.68
N GLU A 579 24.67 -37.84 15.52
CA GLU A 579 24.50 -37.83 16.98
C GLU A 579 24.18 -36.41 17.48
N VAL A 580 23.05 -36.30 18.18
CA VAL A 580 22.63 -35.11 18.93
C VAL A 580 22.05 -35.61 20.24
N ASP A 581 22.82 -35.53 21.32
CA ASP A 581 22.51 -36.22 22.59
C ASP A 581 21.16 -35.80 23.18
N GLU A 582 20.82 -34.51 23.12
CA GLU A 582 19.55 -33.98 23.62
C GLU A 582 18.35 -34.47 22.81
N VAL A 583 18.51 -34.66 21.49
CA VAL A 583 17.44 -35.24 20.67
C VAL A 583 17.36 -36.74 20.92
N LYS A 584 18.51 -37.42 21.04
CA LYS A 584 18.59 -38.86 21.23
C LYS A 584 18.06 -39.30 22.60
N SER A 585 18.21 -38.49 23.65
CA SER A 585 17.68 -38.78 24.99
C SER A 585 16.15 -38.95 24.96
N PHE A 586 15.44 -38.10 24.22
CA PHE A 586 13.99 -38.23 24.02
C PHE A 586 13.59 -39.59 23.42
N PHE A 587 14.34 -40.10 22.44
CA PHE A 587 14.03 -41.39 21.81
C PHE A 587 14.47 -42.61 22.66
N LYS A 588 15.28 -42.40 23.69
CA LYS A 588 15.73 -43.45 24.62
C LYS A 588 14.84 -43.58 25.85
N ASN A 589 14.23 -42.47 26.29
CA ASN A 589 13.29 -42.47 27.41
C ASN A 589 12.02 -43.22 26.98
N LYS A 590 11.73 -44.32 27.68
CA LYS A 590 10.55 -45.17 27.48
C LYS A 590 9.34 -44.60 28.20
#